data_AF-A0A246PM50-F1
#
_entry.id   AF-A0A246PM50-F1
#
_cell.length_a   1.000
_cell.length_b   1.000
_cell.length_c   1.000
_cell.angle_alpha   90.00
_cell.angle_beta   90.00
_cell.angle_gamma   90.00
#
_symmetry.space_group_name_H-M   'P 1'
#
loop_
_entity.id
_entity.type
_entity.pdbx_description
1 polymer ?
#
loop_
_entity_poly.entity_id
_entity_poly.type
_entity_poly.pdbx_seq_one_letter_code
_entity_poly.pdbx_strand_id
1 'polypeptide(L)'
;MSYIRLELEINLDQHKLTEKDFCKVVDKFFKKLFRLTRAESSEEKMGFNIVNRHITVDVSIDLKEKFFNIFPKFNSTELIKALDVITKYIKYENCEKVGSIYINQYNTHKDLFAYQNKLYLSEITHEENQKIQTVRGLNEGEVSFKISNEIEEIPVETNVVLAHMSLERN
;
A
#
# COMPACT_ATOMS: atom_id res chain seq x y z
N MET A 1 -11.25 -14.35 13.61
CA MET A 1 -9.94 -13.74 13.91
C MET A 1 -9.80 -12.50 13.03
N SER A 2 -9.34 -11.38 13.59
CA SER A 2 -9.05 -10.17 12.83
C SER A 2 -7.67 -10.29 12.18
N TYR A 3 -7.58 -9.99 10.88
CA TYR A 3 -6.31 -10.01 10.15
C TYR A 3 -6.25 -8.91 9.11
N ILE A 4 -5.03 -8.65 8.63
CA ILE A 4 -4.72 -7.79 7.49
C ILE A 4 -4.01 -8.61 6.44
N ARG A 5 -4.49 -8.59 5.20
CA ARG A 5 -3.77 -9.17 4.07
C ARG A 5 -3.11 -8.06 3.27
N LEU A 6 -1.81 -8.19 3.02
CA LEU A 6 -1.05 -7.32 2.13
C LEU A 6 -0.70 -8.12 0.88
N GLU A 7 -1.15 -7.62 -0.26
CA GLU A 7 -0.74 -8.06 -1.59
C GLU A 7 0.08 -6.93 -2.24
N LEU A 8 1.23 -7.27 -2.80
CA LEU A 8 2.15 -6.30 -3.41
C LEU A 8 2.92 -6.97 -4.54
N GLU A 9 2.94 -6.32 -5.70
CA GLU A 9 3.79 -6.63 -6.83
C GLU A 9 4.42 -5.33 -7.33
N ILE A 10 5.73 -5.18 -7.13
CA ILE A 10 6.38 -3.88 -7.33
C ILE A 10 7.78 -4.01 -7.91
N ASN A 11 8.08 -3.10 -8.85
CA ASN A 11 9.40 -2.96 -9.47
C ASN A 11 10.18 -1.84 -8.80
N LEU A 12 11.43 -2.13 -8.45
CA LEU A 12 12.40 -1.12 -8.02
C LEU A 12 13.32 -0.73 -9.17
N ASP A 13 13.78 0.51 -9.15
CA ASP A 13 14.63 1.12 -10.15
C ASP A 13 16.02 0.47 -10.17
N GLN A 14 16.29 -0.26 -11.25
CA GLN A 14 17.59 -0.90 -11.50
C GLN A 14 18.75 0.10 -11.58
N HIS A 15 18.48 1.35 -11.96
CA HIS A 15 19.50 2.40 -12.01
C HIS A 15 19.81 2.98 -10.62
N LYS A 16 18.88 2.89 -9.67
CA LYS A 16 19.09 3.31 -8.27
C LYS A 16 19.60 2.19 -7.38
N LEU A 17 19.41 0.92 -7.76
CA LEU A 17 19.76 -0.24 -6.95
C LEU A 17 20.66 -1.26 -7.66
N THR A 18 21.91 -1.33 -7.20
CA THR A 18 22.81 -2.46 -7.49
C THR A 18 22.22 -3.77 -6.96
N GLU A 19 22.70 -4.92 -7.45
CA GLU A 19 22.23 -6.24 -6.98
C GLU A 19 22.42 -6.40 -5.47
N LYS A 20 23.60 -6.00 -5.00
CA LYS A 20 23.96 -6.08 -3.58
C LYS A 20 23.06 -5.20 -2.72
N ASP A 21 22.75 -3.98 -3.17
CA ASP A 21 21.92 -3.07 -2.39
C ASP A 21 20.44 -3.43 -2.46
N PHE A 22 19.97 -3.97 -3.60
CA PHE A 22 18.64 -4.55 -3.71
C PHE A 22 18.43 -5.66 -2.69
N CYS A 23 19.36 -6.62 -2.57
CA CYS A 23 19.26 -7.69 -1.58
C CYS A 23 19.16 -7.14 -0.15
N LYS A 24 19.89 -6.06 0.19
CA LYS A 24 19.78 -5.41 1.51
C LYS A 24 18.43 -4.73 1.71
N VAL A 25 17.89 -4.09 0.67
CA VAL A 25 16.57 -3.44 0.71
C VAL A 25 15.47 -4.49 0.91
N VAL A 26 15.51 -5.58 0.15
CA VAL A 26 14.58 -6.72 0.29
C VAL A 26 14.67 -7.32 1.68
N ASP A 27 15.87 -7.63 2.17
CA ASP A 27 16.06 -8.18 3.52
C ASP A 27 15.50 -7.24 4.60
N LYS A 28 15.74 -5.93 4.49
CA LYS A 28 15.20 -4.93 5.42
C LYS A 28 13.66 -4.85 5.36
N PHE A 29 13.09 -4.92 4.16
CA PHE A 29 11.65 -4.88 3.93
C PHE A 29 10.98 -6.13 4.51
N PHE A 30 11.46 -7.32 4.14
CA PHE A 30 10.92 -8.60 4.63
C PHE A 30 11.07 -8.75 6.14
N LYS A 31 12.20 -8.34 6.73
CA LYS A 31 12.36 -8.33 8.20
C LYS A 31 11.36 -7.42 8.89
N LYS A 32 10.96 -6.29 8.29
CA LYS A 32 9.91 -5.44 8.85
C LYS A 32 8.55 -6.09 8.75
N LEU A 33 8.20 -6.68 7.61
CA LEU A 33 6.94 -7.41 7.44
C LEU A 33 6.85 -8.60 8.39
N PHE A 34 7.91 -9.40 8.51
CA PHE A 34 7.96 -10.56 9.41
C PHE A 34 7.77 -10.19 10.89
N ARG A 35 8.17 -8.98 11.30
CA ARG A 35 7.89 -8.49 12.67
C ARG A 35 6.41 -8.24 12.91
N LEU A 36 5.63 -8.01 11.85
CA LEU A 36 4.18 -7.84 11.91
C LEU A 36 3.48 -9.21 11.98
N THR A 37 3.99 -10.23 11.27
CA THR A 37 3.33 -11.54 11.09
C THR A 37 3.56 -12.57 12.21
N ARG A 38 4.01 -12.18 13.42
CA ARG A 38 4.39 -13.12 14.52
C ARG A 38 3.23 -13.96 15.16
N ALA A 39 2.32 -14.50 14.36
CA ALA A 39 1.34 -15.51 14.74
C ALA A 39 1.57 -16.80 13.92
N GLU A 40 1.23 -17.94 14.49
CA GLU A 40 1.64 -19.28 14.04
C GLU A 40 0.96 -19.76 12.74
N SER A 41 0.07 -18.98 12.10
CA SER A 41 -0.77 -19.46 10.99
C SER A 41 -0.91 -18.53 9.78
N SER A 42 0.04 -17.64 9.52
CA SER A 42 0.00 -16.79 8.31
C SER A 42 0.40 -17.59 7.06
N GLU A 43 -0.47 -17.59 6.05
CA GLU A 43 -0.02 -17.90 4.68
C GLU A 43 0.94 -16.77 4.26
N GLU A 44 2.21 -17.11 4.07
CA GLU A 44 3.27 -16.17 3.70
C GLU A 44 3.90 -16.56 2.38
N LYS A 45 3.71 -15.72 1.36
CA LYS A 45 4.45 -15.80 0.09
C LYS A 45 5.19 -14.48 -0.11
N MET A 46 6.45 -14.46 0.32
CA MET A 46 7.38 -13.36 0.01
C MET A 46 8.40 -13.86 -1.01
N GLY A 47 8.58 -13.10 -2.08
CA GLY A 47 9.47 -13.45 -3.18
C GLY A 47 10.11 -12.22 -3.79
N PHE A 48 11.24 -12.43 -4.46
CA PHE A 48 11.89 -11.37 -5.23
C PHE A 48 12.61 -11.95 -6.43
N ASN A 49 12.70 -11.15 -7.50
CA ASN A 49 13.54 -11.42 -8.65
C ASN A 49 14.66 -10.40 -8.68
N ILE A 50 15.90 -10.87 -8.50
CA ILE A 50 17.07 -10.00 -8.50
C ILE A 50 17.22 -9.29 -9.85
N VAL A 51 17.19 -10.02 -10.97
CA VAL A 51 17.43 -9.50 -12.32
C VAL A 51 16.52 -8.30 -12.61
N ASN A 52 15.24 -8.43 -12.30
CA ASN A 52 14.26 -7.39 -12.59
C ASN A 52 14.05 -6.39 -11.44
N ARG A 53 14.70 -6.57 -10.28
CA ARG A 53 14.47 -5.81 -9.04
C ARG A 53 13.01 -5.79 -8.62
N HIS A 54 12.36 -6.93 -8.83
CA HIS A 54 10.93 -7.10 -8.58
C HIS A 54 10.70 -7.77 -7.22
N ILE A 55 9.68 -7.31 -6.50
CA ILE A 55 9.28 -7.84 -5.20
C ILE A 55 7.81 -8.25 -5.26
N THR A 56 7.51 -9.46 -4.78
CA THR A 56 6.17 -10.00 -4.62
C THR A 56 5.91 -10.31 -3.16
N VAL A 57 4.78 -9.87 -2.62
CA VAL A 57 4.34 -10.19 -1.26
C VAL A 57 2.85 -10.53 -1.29
N ASP A 58 2.50 -11.65 -0.68
CA ASP A 58 1.13 -11.99 -0.28
C ASP A 58 1.23 -12.56 1.14
N VAL A 59 0.85 -11.75 2.12
CA VAL A 59 0.98 -12.11 3.55
C VAL A 59 -0.26 -11.72 4.32
N SER A 60 -0.67 -12.61 5.22
CA SER A 60 -1.70 -12.33 6.22
C SER A 60 -1.06 -12.03 7.59
N ILE A 61 -1.48 -10.93 8.21
CA ILE A 61 -0.99 -10.42 9.49
C ILE A 61 -2.15 -10.50 10.48
N ASP A 62 -2.04 -11.39 11.47
CA ASP A 62 -3.04 -11.47 12.55
C ASP A 62 -3.00 -10.23 13.44
N LEU A 63 -4.16 -9.59 13.62
CA LEU A 63 -4.34 -8.51 14.58
C LEU A 63 -4.64 -9.13 15.96
N LYS A 64 -3.61 -9.34 16.78
CA LYS A 64 -3.76 -9.67 18.22
C LYS A 64 -4.17 -8.42 19.02
N GLU A 65 -4.79 -8.58 20.20
CA GLU A 65 -5.38 -7.50 21.04
C GLU A 65 -4.51 -6.24 21.19
N LYS A 66 -3.19 -6.40 21.23
CA LYS A 66 -2.21 -5.29 21.32
C LYS A 66 -2.09 -4.42 20.06
N PHE A 67 -2.51 -4.91 18.89
CA PHE A 67 -2.45 -4.20 17.61
C PHE A 67 -3.79 -3.56 17.21
N PHE A 68 -4.90 -3.86 17.90
CA PHE A 68 -6.22 -3.33 17.55
C PHE A 68 -6.29 -1.79 17.61
N ASN A 69 -5.53 -1.16 18.50
CA ASN A 69 -5.45 0.30 18.62
C ASN A 69 -4.48 0.96 17.62
N ILE A 70 -3.69 0.19 16.88
CA ILE A 70 -2.70 0.69 15.89
C ILE A 70 -3.29 0.70 14.47
N PHE A 71 -4.29 -0.14 14.21
CA PHE A 71 -4.92 -0.29 12.89
C PHE A 71 -6.35 0.26 12.74
N PRO A 72 -6.87 1.21 13.55
CA PRO A 72 -8.30 1.53 13.51
C PRO A 72 -8.74 2.27 12.25
N LYS A 73 -7.87 3.04 11.58
CA LYS A 73 -8.16 3.77 10.32
C LYS A 73 -6.84 4.13 9.63
N PHE A 74 -6.65 3.78 8.35
CA PHE A 74 -5.59 4.27 7.43
C PHE A 74 -4.10 4.33 7.90
N ASN A 75 -3.79 4.07 9.17
CA ASN A 75 -2.61 4.54 9.90
C ASN A 75 -1.88 3.38 10.58
N SER A 76 -1.72 2.25 9.89
CA SER A 76 -0.70 1.33 10.37
C SER A 76 0.67 1.97 10.14
N THR A 77 1.14 2.71 11.14
CA THR A 77 2.46 3.34 11.10
C THR A 77 3.54 2.29 10.78
N GLU A 78 3.38 1.06 11.25
CA GLU A 78 4.36 0.00 11.02
C GLU A 78 4.29 -0.62 9.61
N LEU A 79 3.09 -0.80 9.02
CA LEU A 79 2.96 -1.24 7.63
C LEU A 79 3.45 -0.15 6.66
N ILE A 80 3.09 1.12 6.92
CA ILE A 80 3.60 2.26 6.16
C ILE A 80 5.13 2.33 6.28
N LYS A 81 5.70 2.17 7.48
CA LYS A 81 7.16 2.08 7.68
C LYS A 81 7.82 0.88 7.00
N ALA A 82 7.08 -0.19 6.72
CA ALA A 82 7.58 -1.31 5.92
C ALA A 82 7.62 -0.90 4.45
N LEU A 83 6.53 -0.38 3.90
CA LEU A 83 6.44 0.11 2.52
C LEU A 83 7.44 1.25 2.24
N ASP A 84 7.68 2.16 3.19
CA ASP A 84 8.63 3.28 3.03
C ASP A 84 10.07 2.81 2.75
N VAL A 85 10.44 1.58 3.14
CA VAL A 85 11.75 1.00 2.81
C VAL A 85 11.95 0.88 1.31
N ILE A 86 10.89 0.57 0.57
CA ILE A 86 10.94 0.34 -0.87
C ILE A 86 10.54 1.59 -1.68
N THR A 87 9.69 2.47 -1.14
CA THR A 87 9.18 3.69 -1.82
C THR A 87 10.29 4.54 -2.45
N LYS A 88 11.45 4.68 -1.80
CA LYS A 88 12.55 5.52 -2.31
C LYS A 88 13.20 4.99 -3.59
N TYR A 89 12.96 3.72 -3.90
CA TYR A 89 13.60 3.03 -5.01
C TYR A 89 12.63 2.69 -6.12
N ILE A 90 11.35 3.04 -6.04
CA ILE A 90 10.41 2.73 -7.12
C ILE A 90 10.67 3.61 -8.34
N LYS A 91 10.31 3.10 -9.53
CA LYS A 91 10.30 3.87 -10.78
C LYS A 91 8.98 3.66 -11.50
N TYR A 92 8.07 4.60 -11.33
CA TYR A 92 6.75 4.60 -11.95
C TYR A 92 6.46 6.00 -12.49
N GLU A 93 6.28 6.10 -13.80
CA GLU A 93 5.91 7.34 -14.48
C GLU A 93 4.39 7.48 -14.54
N ASN A 94 3.71 6.39 -14.89
CA ASN A 94 2.25 6.31 -14.97
C ASN A 94 1.65 5.80 -13.65
N CYS A 95 0.34 6.01 -13.49
CA CYS A 95 -0.40 5.51 -12.35
C CYS A 95 -0.65 4.01 -12.57
N GLU A 96 -0.15 3.18 -11.66
CA GLU A 96 -0.28 1.72 -11.75
C GLU A 96 -0.71 1.16 -10.39
N LYS A 97 -1.69 0.26 -10.38
CA LYS A 97 -2.01 -0.51 -9.17
C LYS A 97 -0.90 -1.53 -8.93
N VAL A 98 -0.24 -1.43 -7.78
CA VAL A 98 0.88 -2.30 -7.38
C VAL A 98 0.52 -3.22 -6.23
N GLY A 99 -0.71 -3.16 -5.71
CA GLY A 99 -1.12 -4.05 -4.63
C GLY A 99 -2.44 -3.66 -3.96
N SER A 100 -2.70 -4.31 -2.83
CA SER A 100 -3.92 -4.15 -2.04
C SER A 100 -3.64 -4.43 -0.55
N ILE A 101 -4.40 -3.76 0.30
CA ILE A 101 -4.48 -4.05 1.74
C ILE A 101 -5.94 -4.34 2.07
N TYR A 102 -6.19 -5.56 2.55
CA TYR A 102 -7.51 -5.96 3.05
C TYR A 102 -7.49 -6.08 4.56
N ILE A 103 -8.47 -5.49 5.24
CA ILE A 103 -8.64 -5.55 6.70
C ILE A 103 -9.98 -6.21 7.00
N ASN A 104 -9.95 -7.49 7.41
CA ASN A 104 -11.17 -8.30 7.55
C ASN A 104 -12.15 -7.73 8.59
N GLN A 105 -11.64 -7.27 9.73
CA GLN A 105 -12.50 -6.80 10.83
C GLN A 105 -13.50 -5.71 10.44
N TYR A 106 -13.11 -4.83 9.52
CA TYR A 106 -13.92 -3.71 9.06
C TYR A 106 -14.44 -3.91 7.64
N ASN A 107 -14.19 -5.07 7.04
CA ASN A 107 -14.40 -5.34 5.61
C ASN A 107 -13.84 -4.19 4.73
N THR A 108 -12.66 -3.69 5.10
CA THR A 108 -12.04 -2.54 4.44
C THR A 108 -11.06 -3.02 3.39
N HIS A 109 -11.18 -2.48 2.18
CA HIS A 109 -10.25 -2.70 1.10
C HIS A 109 -9.57 -1.39 0.72
N LYS A 110 -8.24 -1.44 0.55
CA LYS A 110 -7.44 -0.32 0.08
C LYS A 110 -6.59 -0.78 -1.08
N ASP A 111 -6.64 -0.05 -2.18
CA ASP A 111 -5.75 -0.26 -3.31
C ASP A 111 -4.45 0.52 -3.11
N LEU A 112 -3.32 -0.10 -3.44
CA LEU A 112 -2.01 0.54 -3.43
C LEU A 112 -1.62 0.89 -4.87
N PHE A 113 -1.39 2.17 -5.12
CA PHE A 113 -0.99 2.71 -6.41
C PHE A 113 0.42 3.28 -6.35
N ALA A 114 1.17 3.13 -7.43
CA ALA A 114 2.41 3.85 -7.67
C ALA A 114 2.17 4.91 -8.75
N TYR A 115 2.60 6.15 -8.51
CA TYR A 115 2.51 7.23 -9.48
C TYR A 115 3.61 8.26 -9.22
N GLN A 116 4.33 8.68 -10.27
CA GLN A 116 5.47 9.61 -10.20
C GLN A 116 6.43 9.31 -9.04
N ASN A 117 6.85 8.05 -8.94
CA ASN A 117 7.76 7.54 -7.91
C ASN A 117 7.28 7.69 -6.45
N LYS A 118 5.96 7.85 -6.25
CA LYS A 118 5.31 7.86 -4.93
C LYS A 118 4.30 6.73 -4.84
N LEU A 119 4.00 6.33 -3.59
CA LEU A 119 2.98 5.32 -3.31
C LEU A 119 1.75 5.97 -2.67
N TYR A 120 0.59 5.53 -3.11
CA TYR A 120 -0.71 6.04 -2.69
C TYR A 120 -1.61 4.90 -2.25
N LEU A 121 -2.30 5.09 -1.14
CA LEU A 121 -3.39 4.24 -0.69
C LEU A 121 -4.72 4.87 -1.08
N SER A 122 -5.57 4.13 -1.79
CA SER A 122 -6.90 4.54 -2.16
C SER A 122 -7.93 3.66 -1.45
N GLU A 123 -8.84 4.27 -0.70
CA GLU A 123 -9.99 3.61 -0.07
C GLU A 123 -11.28 4.22 -0.60
N ILE A 124 -12.26 3.37 -0.88
CA ILE A 124 -13.62 3.82 -1.20
C ILE A 124 -14.54 3.46 -0.04
N THR A 125 -15.14 4.47 0.59
CA THR A 125 -16.15 4.30 1.63
C THR A 125 -17.53 4.69 1.11
N HIS A 126 -18.55 4.08 1.69
CA HIS A 126 -19.95 4.39 1.41
C HIS A 126 -20.52 5.12 2.62
N GLU A 127 -20.79 6.41 2.45
CA GLU A 127 -21.57 7.20 3.40
C GLU A 127 -23.03 7.24 2.94
N GLU A 128 -23.96 7.59 3.84
CA GLU A 128 -25.41 7.38 3.70
C GLU A 128 -25.99 7.64 2.30
N ASN A 129 -25.51 8.68 1.60
CA ASN A 129 -25.94 9.02 0.25
C ASN A 129 -24.80 9.32 -0.73
N GLN A 130 -23.54 8.97 -0.42
CA GLN A 130 -22.40 9.29 -1.27
C GLN A 130 -21.27 8.28 -1.14
N LYS A 131 -20.64 7.95 -2.27
CA LYS A 131 -19.34 7.27 -2.26
C LYS A 131 -18.25 8.32 -2.07
N ILE A 132 -17.28 8.03 -1.21
CA ILE A 132 -16.08 8.86 -1.05
C ILE A 132 -14.87 8.00 -1.37
N GLN A 133 -14.01 8.49 -2.26
CA GLN A 133 -12.67 7.94 -2.41
C GLN A 133 -11.69 8.83 -1.66
N THR A 134 -11.02 8.26 -0.67
CA THR A 134 -9.89 8.91 0.01
C THR A 134 -8.60 8.36 -0.56
N VAL A 135 -7.77 9.23 -1.12
CA VAL A 135 -6.43 8.93 -1.60
C VAL A 135 -5.41 9.55 -0.67
N ARG A 136 -4.46 8.74 -0.22
CA ARG A 136 -3.42 9.15 0.71
C ARG A 136 -2.04 8.79 0.18
N GLY A 137 -1.17 9.77 0.04
CA GLY A 137 0.26 9.52 -0.16
C GLY A 137 0.87 8.94 1.11
N LEU A 138 1.78 7.98 0.97
CA LEU A 138 2.45 7.40 2.14
C LEU A 138 3.18 8.46 2.99
N ASN A 139 3.69 9.52 2.36
CA ASN A 139 4.45 10.59 3.00
C ASN A 139 3.87 12.01 2.72
N GLU A 140 2.81 12.13 1.92
CA GLU A 140 2.37 13.41 1.32
C GLU A 140 1.05 13.94 1.90
N GLY A 141 0.33 13.18 2.74
CA GLY A 141 -0.98 13.55 3.27
C GLY A 141 -2.13 12.90 2.49
N GLU A 142 -3.35 13.38 2.69
CA GLU A 142 -4.57 12.77 2.14
C GLU A 142 -5.53 13.77 1.49
N VAL A 143 -6.26 13.32 0.46
CA VAL A 143 -7.28 14.06 -0.27
C VAL A 143 -8.49 13.15 -0.43
N SER A 144 -9.70 13.71 -0.32
CA SER A 144 -10.95 12.98 -0.52
C SER A 144 -11.75 13.54 -1.68
N PHE A 145 -12.29 12.64 -2.49
CA PHE A 145 -13.14 12.94 -3.64
C PHE A 145 -14.54 12.39 -3.39
N LYS A 146 -15.55 13.24 -3.58
CA LYS A 146 -16.93 12.78 -3.62
C LYS A 146 -17.20 12.15 -4.98
N ILE A 147 -17.77 10.95 -4.98
CA ILE A 147 -18.13 10.20 -6.17
C ILE A 147 -19.65 10.09 -6.20
N SER A 148 -20.24 10.48 -7.34
CA SER A 148 -21.67 10.30 -7.55
C SER A 148 -22.03 8.82 -7.51
N ASN A 149 -23.14 8.48 -6.87
CA ASN A 149 -23.63 7.10 -6.85
C ASN A 149 -24.08 6.62 -8.24
N GLU A 150 -24.32 7.55 -9.18
CA GLU A 150 -24.71 7.30 -10.57
C GLU A 150 -23.53 6.84 -11.45
N ILE A 151 -22.29 6.98 -10.96
CA ILE A 151 -21.10 6.51 -11.68
C ILE A 151 -20.97 5.00 -11.51
N GLU A 152 -21.06 4.26 -12.62
CA GLU A 152 -20.89 2.81 -12.68
C GLU A 152 -19.44 2.40 -12.42
N GLU A 153 -18.48 3.08 -13.07
CA GLU A 153 -17.05 2.80 -12.93
C GLU A 153 -16.32 3.99 -12.28
N ILE A 154 -15.79 3.75 -11.09
CA ILE A 154 -15.08 4.78 -10.32
C ILE A 154 -13.72 5.03 -10.97
N PRO A 155 -13.37 6.27 -11.37
CA PRO A 155 -12.11 6.57 -12.04
C PRO A 155 -10.97 6.66 -11.02
N VAL A 156 -10.65 5.54 -10.37
CA VAL A 156 -9.73 5.46 -9.22
C VAL A 156 -8.36 6.03 -9.58
N GLU A 157 -7.79 5.63 -10.71
CA GLU A 157 -6.48 6.11 -11.18
C GLU A 157 -6.47 7.61 -11.44
N THR A 158 -7.53 8.15 -12.07
CA THR A 158 -7.67 9.59 -12.29
C THR A 158 -7.67 10.34 -10.98
N ASN A 159 -8.40 9.85 -9.97
CA ASN A 159 -8.44 10.47 -8.65
C ASN A 159 -7.10 10.36 -7.91
N VAL A 160 -6.32 9.30 -8.14
CA VAL A 160 -4.94 9.20 -7.63
C VAL A 160 -4.04 10.28 -8.25
N VAL A 161 -4.12 10.47 -9.57
CA VAL A 161 -3.38 11.54 -10.27
C VAL A 161 -3.78 12.92 -9.75
N LEU A 162 -5.09 13.18 -9.56
CA LEU A 162 -5.58 14.44 -9.01
C LEU A 162 -5.13 14.65 -7.55
N ALA A 163 -5.08 13.59 -6.75
CA ALA A 163 -4.57 13.64 -5.38
C ALA A 163 -3.10 14.02 -5.37
N HIS A 164 -2.28 13.37 -6.21
CA HIS A 164 -0.87 13.69 -6.36
C HIS A 164 -0.66 15.18 -6.68
N MET A 165 -1.35 15.71 -7.70
CA MET A 165 -1.26 17.12 -8.06
C MET A 165 -1.68 18.07 -6.94
N SER A 166 -2.68 17.69 -6.15
CA SER A 166 -3.17 18.48 -5.02
C SER A 166 -2.18 18.49 -3.85
N LEU A 167 -1.54 17.35 -3.58
CA LEU A 167 -0.61 17.18 -2.47
C LEU A 167 0.78 17.78 -2.76
N GLU A 168 1.21 17.86 -4.02
CA GLU A 168 2.49 18.51 -4.37
C GLU A 168 2.45 20.04 -4.38
N ARG A 169 1.25 20.63 -4.41
CA ARG A 169 1.08 22.09 -4.43
C ARG A 169 1.06 22.72 -3.03
N ASN A 170 1.00 21.91 -1.97
CA ASN A 170 0.97 22.33 -0.57
C ASN A 170 2.32 22.07 0.12
#